data_AF-D5H029-F1
#
_entry.id   AF-D5H029-F1
#
_cell.length_a   1.000
_cell.length_b   1.000
_cell.length_c   1.000
_cell.angle_alpha   90.00
_cell.angle_beta   90.00
_cell.angle_gamma   90.00
#
_symmetry.space_group_name_H-M   'P 1'
#
loop_
_entity.id
_entity.type
_entity.pdbx_description
1 polymer ?
#
loop_
_entity_poly.entity_id
_entity_poly.type
_entity_poly.pdbx_seq_one_letter_code
_entity_poly.pdbx_strand_id
1 'polypeptide(L)'
;MNKNITYRVAQFAIYELDNQSWVLQTTERINIIKNIKLVHFLKKIMYRRYITADILLQLKEKYEDIFDDIVKYLQENEILLPLKNLNFNLQSTLLVTNSKKIYNFFNNHYFDQTILLRNLKNIDLKNTLVVVILNPYNPEIVRKI
;
A
#
# COMPACT_ATOMS: atom_id res chain seq x y z
N MET A 1 -9.95 7.79 -19.38
CA MET A 1 -9.68 7.68 -17.92
C MET A 1 -10.99 7.51 -17.18
N ASN A 2 -11.09 6.52 -16.28
CA ASN A 2 -12.27 6.31 -15.45
C ASN A 2 -12.41 7.50 -14.48
N LYS A 3 -13.56 8.19 -14.51
CA LYS A 3 -13.77 9.48 -13.82
C LYS A 3 -13.69 9.44 -12.28
N ASN A 4 -13.58 8.26 -11.67
CA ASN A 4 -13.64 8.08 -10.20
C ASN A 4 -12.37 7.44 -9.59
N ILE A 5 -11.24 7.39 -10.30
CA ILE A 5 -10.03 6.76 -9.75
C ILE A 5 -9.24 7.79 -8.94
N THR A 6 -9.22 7.59 -7.62
CA THR A 6 -8.24 8.22 -6.73
C THR A 6 -6.94 7.42 -6.76
N TYR A 7 -5.81 8.11 -6.77
CA TYR A 7 -4.50 7.49 -6.66
C TYR A 7 -3.91 7.75 -5.28
N ARG A 8 -3.23 6.74 -4.72
CA ARG A 8 -2.29 6.90 -3.62
C ARG A 8 -0.95 7.35 -4.20
N VAL A 9 -0.32 8.31 -3.53
CA VAL A 9 1.06 8.69 -3.81
C VAL A 9 1.95 8.02 -2.76
N ALA A 10 2.88 7.19 -3.19
CA ALA A 10 3.89 6.62 -2.30
C ALA A 10 4.88 7.69 -1.86
N GLN A 11 5.55 7.46 -0.72
CA GLN A 11 6.53 8.40 -0.22
C GLN A 11 7.78 8.38 -1.11
N PHE A 12 8.24 9.57 -1.51
CA PHE A 12 9.49 9.76 -2.23
C PHE A 12 10.11 11.11 -1.84
N ALA A 13 11.40 11.25 -2.12
CA ALA A 13 12.12 12.51 -2.05
C ALA A 13 12.58 12.92 -3.45
N ILE A 14 12.57 14.23 -3.72
CA ILE A 14 13.19 14.79 -4.91
C ILE A 14 14.05 15.98 -4.53
N TYR A 15 15.32 15.96 -4.93
CA TYR A 15 16.30 17.00 -4.62
C TYR A 15 17.25 17.22 -5.80
N GLU A 16 17.85 18.39 -5.86
CA GLU A 16 18.76 18.79 -6.94
C GLU A 16 20.10 18.08 -6.78
N LEU A 17 20.63 17.55 -7.89
CA LEU A 17 21.99 17.00 -7.96
C LEU A 17 22.95 18.06 -8.51
N ASP A 18 22.53 18.70 -9.59
CA ASP A 18 23.20 19.80 -10.28
C ASP A 18 22.14 20.68 -10.98
N ASN A 19 22.57 21.77 -11.63
CA ASN A 19 21.68 22.74 -12.27
C ASN A 19 20.78 22.15 -13.39
N GLN A 20 20.97 20.90 -13.80
CA GLN A 20 20.24 20.25 -14.89
C GLN A 20 19.67 18.86 -14.52
N SER A 21 19.93 18.38 -13.31
CA SER A 21 19.63 17.01 -12.90
C SER A 21 19.10 16.95 -11.47
N TRP A 22 18.12 16.09 -11.24
CA TRP A 22 17.49 15.87 -9.94
C TRP A 22 17.54 14.40 -9.56
N VAL A 23 17.75 14.11 -8.29
CA VAL A 23 17.62 12.77 -7.74
C VAL A 23 16.16 12.56 -7.33
N LEU A 24 15.57 11.48 -7.81
CA LEU A 24 14.32 10.92 -7.31
C LEU A 24 14.64 9.67 -6.49
N GLN A 25 14.32 9.72 -5.19
CA GLN A 25 14.54 8.63 -4.27
C GLN A 25 13.22 8.10 -3.74
N THR A 26 12.95 6.82 -3.99
CA THR A 26 11.83 6.05 -3.41
C THR A 26 12.37 5.15 -2.30
N THR A 27 11.51 4.34 -1.68
CA THR A 27 11.94 3.32 -0.72
C THR A 27 12.80 2.22 -1.34
N GLU A 28 12.70 2.00 -2.65
CA GLU A 28 13.33 0.86 -3.32
C GLU A 28 14.39 1.26 -4.36
N ARG A 29 14.31 2.49 -4.89
CA ARG A 29 15.11 2.92 -6.05
C ARG A 29 15.55 4.36 -5.95
N ILE A 30 16.71 4.64 -6.55
CA ILE A 30 17.25 5.98 -6.78
C ILE A 30 17.41 6.17 -8.28
N ASN A 31 16.77 7.20 -8.83
CA ASN A 31 16.81 7.54 -10.25
C ASN A 31 17.31 8.97 -10.43
N ILE A 32 18.05 9.24 -11.51
CA ILE A 32 18.44 10.59 -11.92
C ILE A 32 17.46 11.06 -13.01
N ILE A 33 16.84 12.21 -12.79
CA ILE A 33 15.86 12.83 -13.68
C ILE A 33 16.45 14.12 -14.25
N LYS A 34 16.45 14.24 -15.58
CA LYS A 34 16.84 15.48 -16.28
C LYS A 34 15.63 16.23 -16.87
N ASN A 35 14.46 15.60 -16.89
CA ASN A 35 13.25 16.21 -17.43
C ASN A 35 12.63 17.17 -16.40
N ILE A 36 12.76 18.47 -16.65
CA ILE A 36 12.26 19.53 -15.75
C ILE A 36 10.73 19.50 -15.55
N LYS A 37 9.97 19.10 -16.58
CA LYS A 37 8.51 19.01 -16.47
C LYS A 37 8.10 17.88 -15.51
N LEU A 38 8.79 16.72 -15.57
CA LEU A 38 8.61 15.63 -14.61
C LEU A 38 9.00 16.06 -13.19
N VAL A 39 10.09 16.80 -13.02
CA VAL A 39 10.50 17.35 -11.71
C VAL A 39 9.42 18.27 -11.14
N HIS A 40 8.88 19.18 -11.95
CA HIS A 40 7.78 20.06 -11.54
C HIS A 40 6.51 19.28 -11.17
N PHE A 41 6.20 18.22 -11.92
CA PHE A 41 5.08 17.34 -11.59
C PHE A 41 5.29 16.66 -10.24
N LEU A 42 6.46 16.05 -10.03
CA LEU A 42 6.83 15.37 -8.79
C LEU A 42 6.76 16.32 -7.59
N LYS A 43 7.32 17.53 -7.70
CA LYS A 43 7.23 18.56 -6.64
C LYS A 43 5.79 18.95 -6.29
N LYS A 44 4.88 18.98 -7.27
CA LYS A 44 3.44 19.26 -7.02
C LYS A 44 2.72 18.16 -6.22
N ILE A 45 3.19 16.91 -6.33
CA ILE A 45 2.53 15.75 -5.71
C ILE A 45 3.24 15.23 -4.47
N MET A 46 4.50 15.61 -4.24
CA MET A 46 5.37 15.05 -3.18
C MET A 46 4.75 15.11 -1.78
N TYR A 47 4.02 16.18 -1.46
CA TYR A 47 3.39 16.34 -0.14
C TYR A 47 1.94 15.84 -0.08
N ARG A 48 1.44 15.24 -1.16
CA ARG A 48 0.07 14.71 -1.21
C ARG A 48 0.11 13.23 -0.90
N ARG A 49 -0.78 12.78 -0.01
CA ARG A 49 -1.01 11.36 0.22
C ARG A 49 -1.86 10.73 -0.88
N TYR A 50 -2.77 11.52 -1.46
CA TYR A 50 -3.71 11.09 -2.48
C TYR A 50 -3.88 12.16 -3.57
N ILE A 51 -4.20 11.71 -4.79
CA ILE A 51 -4.58 12.54 -5.93
C ILE A 51 -5.93 12.08 -6.44
N THR A 52 -6.92 12.98 -6.41
CA THR A 52 -8.26 12.76 -6.96
C THR A 52 -8.25 12.97 -8.48
N ALA A 53 -9.33 12.52 -9.14
CA ALA A 53 -9.50 12.70 -10.58
C ALA A 53 -9.43 14.18 -11.01
N ASP A 54 -9.98 15.10 -10.23
CA ASP A 54 -9.96 16.54 -10.55
C ASP A 54 -8.55 17.14 -10.55
N ILE A 55 -7.73 16.78 -9.55
CA ILE A 55 -6.33 17.23 -9.50
C ILE A 55 -5.56 16.62 -10.67
N LEU A 56 -5.84 15.36 -11.01
CA LEU A 56 -5.22 14.69 -12.14
C LEU A 56 -5.58 15.37 -13.47
N LEU A 57 -6.82 15.83 -13.63
CA LEU A 57 -7.28 16.62 -14.79
C LEU A 57 -6.54 17.96 -14.88
N GLN A 58 -6.41 18.71 -13.78
CA GLN A 58 -5.65 19.96 -13.76
C GLN A 58 -4.16 19.76 -14.12
N LEU A 59 -3.58 18.64 -13.69
CA LEU A 59 -2.21 18.28 -14.07
C LEU A 59 -2.14 17.90 -15.55
N LYS A 60 -3.14 17.21 -16.07
CA LYS A 60 -3.22 16.86 -17.50
C LYS A 60 -3.26 18.10 -18.38
N GLU A 61 -4.10 19.08 -18.05
CA GLU A 61 -4.18 20.35 -18.79
C GLU A 61 -2.84 21.09 -18.80
N LYS A 62 -2.07 21.03 -17.70
CA LYS A 62 -0.78 21.72 -17.59
C LYS A 62 0.38 21.01 -18.31
N TYR A 63 0.31 19.69 -18.43
CA TYR A 63 1.41 18.85 -18.94
C TYR A 63 0.97 18.00 -20.14
N GLU A 64 -0.01 18.47 -20.92
CA GLU A 64 -0.74 17.72 -21.94
C GLU A 64 0.17 16.90 -22.86
N ASP A 65 1.31 17.48 -23.26
CA ASP A 65 2.25 16.89 -24.21
C ASP A 65 3.00 15.65 -23.69
N ILE A 66 3.15 15.50 -22.37
CA ILE A 66 3.92 14.40 -21.76
C ILE A 66 3.19 13.75 -20.58
N PHE A 67 1.93 14.10 -20.34
CA PHE A 67 1.22 13.71 -19.14
C PHE A 67 1.09 12.18 -19.02
N ASP A 68 0.73 11.51 -20.12
CA ASP A 68 0.55 10.06 -20.12
C ASP A 68 1.89 9.34 -19.86
N ASP A 69 3.00 9.85 -20.39
CA ASP A 69 4.35 9.33 -20.13
C ASP A 69 4.77 9.53 -18.67
N ILE A 70 4.46 10.69 -18.08
CA ILE A 70 4.68 10.93 -16.65
C ILE A 70 3.89 9.93 -15.81
N VAL A 71 2.58 9.79 -16.06
CA VAL A 71 1.72 8.88 -15.29
C VAL A 71 2.23 7.46 -15.39
N LYS A 72 2.59 7.00 -16.59
CA LYS A 72 3.17 5.68 -16.82
C LYS A 72 4.47 5.49 -16.03
N TYR A 73 5.40 6.43 -16.12
CA TYR A 73 6.67 6.39 -15.38
C TYR A 73 6.44 6.31 -13.86
N LEU A 74 5.50 7.09 -13.32
CA LEU A 74 5.18 7.06 -11.90
C LEU A 74 4.53 5.75 -11.46
N GLN A 75 3.77 5.09 -12.33
CA GLN A 75 3.19 3.77 -12.07
C GLN A 75 4.26 2.68 -12.09
N GLU A 76 5.17 2.70 -13.08
CA GLU A 76 6.29 1.74 -13.20
C GLU A 76 7.30 1.84 -12.05
N ASN A 77 7.39 3.01 -11.42
CA ASN A 77 8.22 3.25 -10.24
C ASN A 77 7.42 3.23 -8.93
N GLU A 78 6.18 2.74 -8.95
CA GLU A 78 5.32 2.57 -7.78
C GLU A 78 5.04 3.86 -6.96
N ILE A 79 5.26 5.03 -7.57
CA ILE A 79 5.01 6.33 -6.94
C ILE A 79 3.52 6.67 -6.99
N LEU A 80 2.86 6.43 -8.13
CA LEU A 80 1.44 6.70 -8.30
C LEU A 80 0.70 5.39 -8.47
N LEU A 81 -0.04 4.99 -7.44
CA LEU A 81 -0.72 3.70 -7.39
C LEU A 81 -2.22 3.92 -7.34
N PRO A 82 -3.04 3.21 -8.14
CA PRO A 82 -4.49 3.30 -8.02
C PRO A 82 -4.88 2.94 -6.59
N LEU A 83 -5.69 3.79 -5.95
CA LEU A 83 -6.20 3.50 -4.61
C LEU A 83 -7.05 2.23 -4.73
N LYS A 84 -6.55 1.13 -4.16
CA LYS A 84 -7.37 -0.07 -4.01
C LYS A 84 -8.50 0.32 -3.08
N ASN A 85 -9.73 0.37 -3.60
CA ASN A 85 -10.91 0.31 -2.75
C ASN A 85 -10.87 -1.05 -2.08
N LEU A 86 -10.31 -1.06 -0.88
CA LEU A 86 -10.47 -2.16 0.05
C LEU A 86 -11.92 -2.09 0.53
N ASN A 87 -12.84 -2.56 -0.30
CA ASN A 87 -14.15 -2.99 0.16
C ASN A 87 -13.92 -4.27 0.98
N PHE A 88 -13.33 -4.13 2.18
CA PHE A 88 -13.30 -5.19 3.17
C PHE A 88 -14.75 -5.42 3.59
N ASN A 89 -15.47 -6.23 2.82
CA ASN A 89 -16.70 -6.83 3.29
C ASN A 89 -16.29 -7.91 4.29
N LEU A 90 -15.85 -7.49 5.48
CA LEU A 90 -15.36 -8.38 6.52
C LEU A 90 -16.50 -9.33 6.90
N GLN A 91 -16.32 -10.61 6.58
CA GLN A 91 -17.34 -11.64 6.80
C GLN A 91 -17.10 -12.45 8.05
N SER A 92 -15.85 -12.57 8.48
CA SER A 92 -15.53 -13.25 9.73
C SER A 92 -14.22 -12.78 10.34
N THR A 93 -14.02 -13.13 11.61
CA THR A 93 -12.84 -12.84 12.41
C THR A 93 -12.31 -14.15 13.01
N LEU A 94 -11.02 -14.40 12.83
CA LEU A 94 -10.35 -15.61 13.30
C LEU A 94 -9.14 -15.25 14.16
N LEU A 95 -9.10 -15.76 15.39
CA LEU A 95 -7.90 -15.72 16.23
C LEU A 95 -7.15 -17.04 16.12
N VAL A 96 -5.86 -16.97 15.79
CA VAL A 96 -4.93 -18.10 15.82
C VAL A 96 -3.89 -17.88 16.93
N THR A 97 -3.75 -18.83 17.85
CA THR A 97 -2.76 -18.73 18.94
C THR A 97 -2.09 -20.06 19.27
N ASN A 98 -0.83 -20.03 19.70
CA ASN A 98 -0.13 -21.20 20.24
C ASN A 98 -0.33 -21.38 21.76
N SER A 99 -1.01 -20.43 22.43
CA SER A 99 -1.19 -20.46 23.89
C SER A 99 -2.60 -20.88 24.27
N LYS A 100 -2.71 -21.96 25.05
CA LYS A 100 -4.01 -22.40 25.62
C LYS A 100 -4.65 -21.34 26.52
N LYS A 101 -3.83 -20.54 27.23
CA LYS A 101 -4.33 -19.47 28.11
C LYS A 101 -5.02 -18.38 27.29
N ILE A 102 -4.41 -17.97 26.19
CA ILE A 102 -4.96 -16.97 25.26
C ILE A 102 -6.20 -17.54 24.56
N TYR A 103 -6.11 -18.78 24.07
CA TYR A 103 -7.26 -19.48 23.49
C TYR A 103 -8.46 -19.44 24.44
N ASN A 104 -8.29 -19.90 25.69
CA ASN A 104 -9.37 -19.95 26.67
C ASN A 104 -9.93 -18.55 27.01
N PHE A 105 -9.08 -17.53 27.02
CA PHE A 105 -9.50 -16.15 27.31
C PHE A 105 -10.39 -15.57 26.20
N PHE A 106 -10.06 -15.83 24.93
CA PHE A 106 -10.75 -15.25 23.78
C PHE A 106 -11.83 -16.14 23.17
N ASN A 107 -11.90 -17.41 23.57
CA ASN A 107 -12.81 -18.39 23.00
C ASN A 107 -14.26 -17.88 23.02
N ASN A 108 -14.83 -17.66 21.83
CA ASN A 108 -16.20 -17.19 21.58
C ASN A 108 -16.57 -15.82 22.18
N HIS A 109 -15.60 -14.97 22.56
CA HIS A 109 -15.88 -13.65 23.13
C HIS A 109 -15.64 -12.48 22.18
N TYR A 110 -14.62 -12.58 21.31
CA TYR A 110 -14.18 -11.45 20.48
C TYR A 110 -13.94 -11.80 19.01
N PHE A 111 -13.95 -13.09 18.69
CA PHE A 111 -13.69 -13.62 17.36
C PHE A 111 -14.76 -14.65 17.04
N ASP A 112 -15.20 -14.70 15.78
CA ASP A 112 -16.14 -15.72 15.30
C ASP A 112 -15.55 -17.13 15.46
N GLN A 113 -14.22 -17.23 15.34
CA GLN A 113 -13.48 -18.46 15.59
C GLN A 113 -12.19 -18.17 16.36
N THR A 114 -11.87 -19.02 17.31
CA THR A 114 -10.55 -19.06 17.95
C THR A 114 -9.95 -20.45 17.77
N ILE A 115 -8.73 -20.55 17.29
CA ILE A 115 -8.08 -21.81 16.94
C ILE A 115 -6.68 -21.87 17.56
N LEU A 116 -6.37 -23.03 18.16
CA LEU A 116 -4.99 -23.34 18.54
C LEU A 116 -4.18 -23.64 17.28
N LEU A 117 -3.03 -23.00 17.12
CA LEU A 117 -2.16 -23.11 15.95
C LEU A 117 -1.87 -24.56 15.53
N ARG A 118 -1.67 -25.47 16.50
CA ARG A 118 -1.46 -26.91 16.25
C ARG A 118 -2.64 -27.61 15.53
N ASN A 119 -3.82 -27.01 15.56
CA ASN A 119 -5.04 -27.48 14.93
C ASN A 119 -5.36 -26.73 13.63
N LEU A 120 -4.53 -25.77 13.22
CA LEU A 120 -4.72 -25.01 11.99
C LEU A 120 -4.55 -25.94 10.78
N LYS A 121 -5.65 -26.30 10.13
CA LYS A 121 -5.65 -27.10 8.89
C LYS A 121 -6.76 -26.59 7.96
N ASN A 122 -6.40 -26.29 6.71
CA ASN A 122 -7.31 -25.98 5.59
C ASN A 122 -8.52 -25.10 5.95
N ILE A 123 -8.27 -23.89 6.44
CA ILE A 123 -9.34 -22.93 6.73
C ILE A 123 -9.59 -22.07 5.50
N ASP A 124 -10.86 -21.93 5.10
CA ASP A 124 -11.26 -20.93 4.12
C ASP A 124 -11.20 -19.53 4.77
N LEU A 125 -10.29 -18.69 4.29
CA LEU A 125 -10.02 -17.35 4.83
C LEU A 125 -10.66 -16.23 4.00
N LYS A 126 -11.64 -16.56 3.14
CA LYS A 126 -12.29 -15.56 2.30
C LYS A 126 -12.86 -14.42 3.15
N ASN A 127 -12.44 -13.19 2.86
CA ASN A 127 -12.86 -11.97 3.54
C ASN A 127 -12.78 -12.02 5.08
N THR A 128 -11.79 -12.73 5.62
CA THR A 128 -11.63 -12.96 7.05
C THR A 128 -10.46 -12.14 7.61
N LEU A 129 -10.67 -11.45 8.73
CA LEU A 129 -9.58 -10.85 9.49
C LEU A 129 -8.94 -11.93 10.37
N VAL A 130 -7.71 -12.29 10.05
CA VAL A 130 -6.92 -13.23 10.86
C VAL A 130 -6.04 -12.45 11.82
N VAL A 131 -6.24 -12.66 13.11
CA VAL A 131 -5.37 -12.15 14.17
C VAL A 131 -4.53 -13.31 14.69
N VAL A 132 -3.21 -13.13 14.71
CA VAL A 132 -2.28 -14.16 15.17
C VAL A 132 -1.59 -13.67 16.44
N ILE A 133 -1.77 -14.39 17.55
CA ILE A 133 -1.10 -14.10 18.82
C ILE A 133 -0.23 -15.28 19.22
N LEU A 134 1.09 -15.09 19.13
CA LEU A 134 2.09 -16.10 19.50
C LEU A 134 2.72 -15.75 20.84
N ASN A 135 2.57 -16.64 21.82
CA ASN A 135 3.20 -16.53 23.12
C ASN A 135 3.75 -17.90 23.59
N PRO A 136 5.09 -18.13 23.53
CA PRO A 136 6.09 -17.18 23.07
C PRO A 136 6.02 -16.93 21.55
N TYR A 137 6.58 -15.80 21.11
CA TYR A 137 6.71 -15.46 19.69
C TYR A 137 7.62 -16.45 18.97
N ASN A 138 7.27 -16.83 17.75
CA ASN A 138 8.12 -17.65 16.87
C ASN A 138 8.05 -17.12 15.42
N PRO A 139 9.15 -16.61 14.85
CA PRO A 139 9.17 -16.03 13.51
C PRO A 139 8.97 -17.05 12.39
N GLU A 140 9.35 -18.33 12.60
CA GLU A 140 9.14 -19.38 11.60
C GLU A 140 7.66 -19.70 11.38
N ILE A 141 6.85 -19.54 12.43
CA ILE A 141 5.40 -19.69 12.35
C ILE A 141 4.78 -18.54 11.57
N VAL A 142 5.22 -17.30 11.83
CA VAL A 142 4.72 -16.11 11.12
C VAL A 142 4.99 -16.21 9.62
N ARG A 143 6.15 -16.72 9.21
CA ARG A 143 6.48 -16.90 7.79
C ARG A 143 5.60 -17.94 7.06
N LYS A 144 4.91 -18.82 7.80
CA LYS A 144 4.05 -19.88 7.25
C LYS A 144 2.57 -19.47 7.17
N ILE A 145 2.20 -18.36 7.79
CA ILE A 145 0.83 -17.79 7.79
C ILE A 145 0.79 -16.67 6.76
#